data_AF-A0A1J1D017-F1
#
_entry.id   AF-A0A1J1D017-F1
#
_cell.length_a   1.000
_cell.length_b   1.000
_cell.length_c   1.000
_cell.angle_alpha   90.00
_cell.angle_beta   90.00
_cell.angle_gamma   90.00
#
_symmetry.space_group_name_H-M   'P 1'
#
loop_
_entity.id
_entity.type
_entity.pdbx_description
1 polymer ?
#
loop_
_entity_poly.entity_id
_entity_poly.type
_entity_poly.pdbx_seq_one_letter_code
_entity_poly.pdbx_strand_id
1 'polypeptide(L)' 'MMADRLRVVLEFRKTDVKELQLYGELLKFSNPGAVVKDILKGTLPVDIINLKE' A
#
# COMPACT_ATOMS: atom_id res chain seq x y z
N MET A 1 -19.81 -7.03 17.93
CA MET A 1 -19.38 -8.10 17.00
C MET A 1 -18.25 -7.54 16.15
N MET A 2 -17.08 -8.19 16.11
CA MET A 2 -16.08 -7.86 15.11
C MET A 2 -16.73 -8.12 13.75
N ALA A 3 -16.88 -7.08 12.92
CA ALA A 3 -17.43 -7.26 11.58
C ALA A 3 -16.53 -8.24 10.81
N ASP A 4 -17.11 -9.21 10.12
CA ASP A 4 -16.38 -10.09 9.22
C ASP A 4 -15.75 -9.23 8.12
N ARG A 5 -14.41 -9.13 8.13
CA ARG A 5 -13.66 -8.33 7.17
C ARG A 5 -12.96 -9.24 6.18
N LEU A 6 -13.24 -9.04 4.89
CA LEU A 6 -12.45 -9.61 3.80
C LEU A 6 -11.10 -8.88 3.71
N ARG A 7 -10.03 -9.63 3.47
CA ARG A 7 -8.66 -9.09 3.37
C ARG A 7 -8.02 -9.56 2.07
N VAL A 8 -7.38 -8.63 1.37
CA VAL A 8 -6.40 -8.92 0.33
C VAL A 8 -5.02 -8.70 0.95
N VAL A 9 -4.14 -9.70 0.82
CA VAL A 9 -2.76 -9.61 1.31
C VAL A 9 -1.87 -9.13 0.16
N LEU A 10 -1.02 -8.15 0.43
CA LEU A 10 0.01 -7.68 -0.51
C LEU A 10 1.35 -8.24 -0.07
N GLU A 11 1.96 -9.05 -0.91
CA GLU A 11 3.28 -9.63 -0.67
C GLU A 11 4.35 -8.84 -1.40
N PHE A 12 5.52 -8.69 -0.76
CA PHE A 12 6.67 -7.97 -1.30
C PHE A 12 7.91 -8.88 -1.27
N ARG A 13 8.61 -8.97 -2.39
CA ARG A 13 9.86 -9.71 -2.56
C ARG A 13 11.02 -8.92 -1.98
N LYS A 14 11.70 -9.51 -1.00
CA LYS A 14 12.91 -8.92 -0.41
C LYS A 14 14.11 -8.84 -1.36
N THR A 15 14.09 -9.59 -2.46
CA THR A 15 15.15 -9.60 -3.46
C THR A 15 14.93 -8.54 -4.55
N ASP A 16 13.76 -7.91 -4.59
CA ASP A 16 13.40 -6.89 -5.56
C ASP A 16 13.46 -5.52 -4.90
N VAL A 17 14.43 -4.70 -5.31
CA VAL A 17 14.68 -3.38 -4.72
C VAL A 17 13.47 -2.46 -4.89
N LYS A 18 12.74 -2.56 -6.01
CA LYS A 18 11.56 -1.71 -6.26
C LYS A 18 10.42 -2.08 -5.31
N GLU A 19 10.21 -3.37 -5.06
CA GLU A 19 9.19 -3.82 -4.10
C GLU A 19 9.57 -3.48 -2.66
N LEU A 20 10.85 -3.58 -2.28
CA LEU A 20 11.33 -3.14 -0.97
C LEU A 20 11.14 -1.63 -0.76
N GLN A 21 11.40 -0.81 -1.78
CA GLN A 21 11.17 0.63 -1.72
C GLN A 21 9.69 0.94 -1.54
N LEU A 22 8.81 0.33 -2.35
CA LEU A 22 7.36 0.51 -2.22
C LEU A 22 6.85 0.07 -0.84
N TYR A 23 7.32 -1.07 -0.33
CA TYR A 23 7.00 -1.52 1.02
C TYR A 23 7.42 -0.49 2.08
N GLY A 24 8.63 0.06 1.96
CA GLY A 24 9.14 1.10 2.86
C GLY A 24 8.32 2.39 2.81
N GLU A 25 7.90 2.85 1.63
CA GLU A 25 7.03 4.02 1.49
C GLU A 25 5.65 3.77 2.11
N LEU A 26 5.06 2.60 1.87
CA LEU A 26 3.75 2.23 2.43
C LEU A 26 3.78 2.19 3.97
N LEU A 27 4.87 1.73 4.58
CA LEU A 27 5.02 1.70 6.04
C LEU A 27 5.07 3.09 6.70
N LYS A 28 5.31 4.17 5.95
CA LYS A 28 5.27 5.53 6.50
C LYS A 28 3.86 5.99 6.87
N PHE A 29 2.83 5.33 6.33
CA PHE A 29 1.44 5.63 6.63
C PHE A 29 0.95 4.83 7.85
N SER A 30 0.11 5.46 8.67
CA SER A 30 -0.48 4.82 9.86
C SER A 30 -1.39 3.63 9.52
N ASN A 31 -1.97 3.60 8.32
CA ASN A 31 -2.76 2.49 7.81
C ASN A 31 -2.50 2.26 6.31
N PRO A 32 -1.46 1.49 5.96
CA PRO A 32 -1.05 1.29 4.57
C PRO A 32 -2.16 0.67 3.71
N GLY A 33 -2.91 -0.29 4.27
CA GLY A 33 -4.01 -0.94 3.55
C GLY A 33 -5.17 0.00 3.23
N ALA A 34 -5.43 1.01 4.07
CA ALA A 34 -6.41 2.05 3.75
C ALA A 34 -5.90 2.95 2.62
N VAL A 35 -4.63 3.37 2.67
CA VAL A 35 -4.02 4.21 1.63
C VAL A 35 -4.06 3.51 0.27
N VAL A 36 -3.62 2.26 0.18
CA VAL A 36 -3.70 1.50 -1.08
C VAL A 36 -5.14 1.41 -1.59
N LYS A 37 -6.11 1.14 -0.71
CA LYS A 37 -7.52 1.07 -1.09
C LYS A 37 -8.04 2.43 -1.59
N ASP A 38 -7.63 3.53 -0.98
CA ASP A 38 -8.04 4.88 -1.38
C ASP A 38 -7.40 5.29 -2.72
N ILE A 39 -6.16 4.85 -2.98
CA ILE A 39 -5.53 4.97 -4.31
C ILE A 39 -6.30 4.18 -5.36
N LEU A 40 -6.62 2.90 -5.08
CA LEU A 40 -7.39 2.04 -6.00
C LEU A 40 -8.81 2.56 -6.27
N LYS A 41 -9.40 3.29 -5.31
CA LYS A 41 -10.69 3.99 -5.49
C LYS A 41 -10.57 5.32 -6.23
N GLY A 42 -9.35 5.80 -6.50
CA GLY A 42 -9.08 7.09 -7.12
C GLY A 42 -9.32 8.29 -6.20
N THR A 43 -9.47 8.08 -4.88
CA THR A 43 -9.65 9.16 -3.90
C THR A 43 -8.33 9.76 -3.45
N LEU A 44 -7.23 9.00 -3.57
CA LEU A 44 -5.87 9.49 -3.43
C LEU A 44 -5.10 9.28 -4.74
N PRO A 45 -4.26 10.25 -5.14
CA PRO A 45 -3.42 10.08 -6.32
C PRO A 45 -2.27 9.10 -6.02
N VAL A 46 -1.77 8.41 -7.05
CA VAL A 46 -0.72 7.38 -6.91
C VAL A 46 0.65 7.98 -6.59
N ASP A 47 0.89 9.24 -6.92
CA ASP A 47 2.14 9.95 -6.64
C ASP A 47 2.40 10.14 -5.14
N ILE A 48 1.38 9.97 -4.28
CA ILE A 48 1.52 10.02 -2.82
C ILE A 48 2.47 8.95 -2.26
N ILE A 49 2.60 7.81 -2.95
CA ILE A 49 3.57 6.76 -2.59
C ILE A 49 4.95 6.99 -3.23
N ASN A 50 5.20 8.20 -3.75
CA ASN A 50 6.46 8.71 -4.30
C ASN A 50 7.19 7.71 -5.22
N LEU A 51 6.41 6.89 -5.93
CA LEU A 51 6.89 6.02 -6.99
C LEU A 51 7.27 6.92 -8.16
N LYS A 52 8.52 7.38 -8.20
CA LYS A 52 9.07 8.03 -9.38
C LYS A 52 9.19 6.97 -10.48
N GLU A 53 8.54 7.22 -11.61
CA GLU A 53 8.65 6.42 -12.84
C GLU A 53 10.10 6.31 -13.32
#